data_AF-Q9AEW4-F1
#
_entry.id   AF-Q9AEW4-F1
#
_cell.length_a   1.000
_cell.length_b   1.000
_cell.length_c   1.000
_cell.angle_alpha   90.00
_cell.angle_beta   90.00
_cell.angle_gamma   90.00
#
_symmetry.space_group_name_H-M   'P 1'
#
loop_
_entity.id
_entity.type
_entity.pdbx_description
1 polymer ?
#
loop_
_entity_poly.entity_id
_entity_poly.type
_entity_poly.pdbx_seq_one_letter_code
_entity_poly.pdbx_strand_id
1 'polypeptide(L)'
;MSDDLWAAREGDALLHTSVMADILGGVLEVAAYAAITTVGCLAVAGAVFLATGATIATGGVALVLVVGAVVGITAGLTGADLEISSWCESAANWVFPPVIDAFITSGSHNVFINGKKAARAAGKMTAVPVAPSEPAAPKLPGYGR
;
A
#
# COMPACT_ATOMS: atom_id res chain seq x y z
N MET A 1 3.66 5.00 -18.61
CA MET A 1 3.90 6.35 -18.09
C MET A 1 5.01 6.92 -18.93
N SER A 2 4.80 8.03 -19.65
CA SER A 2 5.95 8.74 -20.21
C SER A 2 6.62 9.41 -19.03
N ASP A 3 7.86 9.03 -18.69
CA ASP A 3 8.61 9.54 -17.53
C ASP A 3 9.11 10.97 -17.75
N ASP A 4 8.22 11.86 -18.15
CA ASP A 4 8.47 13.29 -18.11
C ASP A 4 8.38 13.72 -16.65
N LEU A 5 9.51 13.60 -15.94
CA LEU A 5 9.73 14.11 -14.59
C LEU A 5 9.73 15.64 -14.62
N TRP A 6 8.59 16.23 -14.91
CA TRP A 6 8.40 17.67 -14.84
C TRP A 6 8.08 18.04 -13.42
N ALA A 7 8.77 19.07 -12.92
CA ALA A 7 8.46 19.62 -11.61
C ALA A 7 7.01 20.11 -11.60
N ALA A 8 6.26 19.73 -10.56
CA ALA A 8 4.86 20.08 -10.41
C ALA A 8 4.66 21.60 -10.38
N ARG A 9 3.60 22.08 -11.03
CA ARG A 9 3.24 23.50 -11.16
C ARG A 9 1.90 23.78 -10.50
N GLU A 10 1.65 25.05 -10.21
CA GLU A 10 0.30 25.50 -9.89
C GLU A 10 -0.68 25.11 -11.01
N GLY A 11 -1.80 24.48 -10.61
CA GLY A 11 -2.82 23.92 -11.47
C GLY A 11 -2.58 22.47 -11.92
N ASP A 12 -1.45 21.85 -11.60
CA ASP A 12 -1.25 20.42 -11.88
C ASP A 12 -2.11 19.55 -10.94
N ALA A 13 -2.55 18.40 -11.44
CA ALA A 13 -3.36 17.44 -10.70
C ALA A 13 -2.51 16.61 -9.73
N LEU A 14 -3.02 16.40 -8.52
CA LEU A 14 -2.47 15.45 -7.55
C LEU A 14 -3.09 14.08 -7.81
N LEU A 15 -2.29 13.20 -8.41
CA LEU A 15 -2.65 11.82 -8.68
C LEU A 15 -2.30 10.95 -7.48
N HIS A 16 -3.26 10.18 -6.99
CA HIS A 16 -3.02 9.06 -6.10
C HIS A 16 -3.43 7.75 -6.76
N THR A 17 -2.80 6.68 -6.31
CA THR A 17 -3.32 5.32 -6.52
C THR A 17 -4.80 5.28 -6.15
N SER A 18 -5.59 4.57 -6.95
CA SER A 18 -7.02 4.43 -6.65
C SER A 18 -7.21 3.45 -5.50
N VAL A 19 -8.26 3.62 -4.70
CA VAL A 19 -8.58 2.67 -3.61
C VAL A 19 -8.72 1.23 -4.13
N MET A 20 -9.21 1.05 -5.37
CA MET A 20 -9.30 -0.27 -5.99
C MET A 20 -7.93 -0.81 -6.42
N ALA A 21 -7.03 0.05 -6.89
CA ALA A 21 -5.64 -0.33 -7.15
C ALA A 21 -4.92 -0.73 -5.86
N ASP A 22 -5.14 -0.04 -4.75
CA ASP A 22 -4.53 -0.42 -3.46
C ASP A 22 -5.01 -1.79 -2.97
N ILE A 23 -6.32 -2.05 -3.07
CA ILE A 23 -6.89 -3.37 -2.72
C ILE A 23 -6.33 -4.45 -3.64
N LEU A 24 -6.33 -4.22 -4.95
CA LEU A 24 -5.83 -5.20 -5.92
C LEU A 24 -4.33 -5.46 -5.74
N GLY A 25 -3.54 -4.40 -5.53
CA GLY A 25 -2.09 -4.47 -5.29
C GLY A 25 -1.79 -5.27 -4.03
N GLY A 26 -2.51 -5.01 -2.93
CA GLY A 26 -2.38 -5.78 -1.70
C GLY A 26 -2.74 -7.26 -1.86
N VAL A 27 -3.82 -7.58 -2.58
CA VAL A 27 -4.19 -8.98 -2.87
C VAL A 27 -3.13 -9.67 -3.74
N LEU A 28 -2.60 -8.96 -4.73
CA LEU A 28 -1.57 -9.48 -5.63
C LEU A 28 -0.26 -9.74 -4.86
N GLU A 29 0.11 -8.87 -3.93
CA GLU A 29 1.28 -9.06 -3.07
C GLU A 29 1.13 -10.31 -2.18
N VAL A 30 -0.01 -10.46 -1.51
CA VAL A 30 -0.31 -11.67 -0.71
C VAL A 30 -0.26 -12.92 -1.58
N ALA A 31 -0.82 -12.87 -2.79
CA ALA A 31 -0.78 -13.98 -3.73
C ALA A 31 0.65 -14.31 -4.21
N ALA A 32 1.49 -13.29 -4.45
CA ALA A 32 2.89 -13.47 -4.83
C ALA A 32 3.68 -14.17 -3.70
N TYR A 33 3.55 -13.70 -2.46
CA TYR A 33 4.20 -14.34 -1.31
C TYR A 33 3.69 -15.76 -1.06
N ALA A 34 2.39 -16.01 -1.24
CA ALA A 34 1.83 -17.35 -1.14
C ALA A 34 2.39 -18.29 -2.23
N ALA A 35 2.53 -17.80 -3.47
CA ALA A 35 3.11 -18.56 -4.57
C ALA A 35 4.59 -18.89 -4.30
N ILE A 36 5.39 -17.89 -3.90
CA ILE A 36 6.82 -18.06 -3.57
C ILE A 36 6.98 -19.07 -2.42
N THR A 37 6.17 -18.93 -1.38
CA THR A 37 6.20 -19.85 -0.23
C THR A 37 5.83 -21.26 -0.66
N THR A 38 4.83 -21.42 -1.52
CA THR A 38 4.42 -22.74 -2.04
C THR A 38 5.54 -23.41 -2.84
N VAL A 39 6.22 -22.66 -3.70
CA VAL A 39 7.38 -23.16 -4.46
C VAL A 39 8.52 -23.56 -3.52
N GLY A 40 8.81 -22.73 -2.51
CA GLY A 40 9.80 -23.06 -1.47
C GLY A 40 9.43 -24.33 -0.71
N CYS A 41 8.15 -24.51 -0.37
CA CYS A 41 7.65 -25.70 0.31
C CYS A 41 7.83 -26.97 -0.54
N LEU A 42 7.52 -26.89 -1.83
CA LEU A 42 7.70 -27.99 -2.77
C LEU A 42 9.18 -28.35 -2.94
N ALA A 43 10.07 -27.36 -3.00
CA ALA A 43 11.51 -27.58 -3.08
C ALA A 43 12.05 -28.30 -1.84
N VAL A 44 11.68 -27.84 -0.64
CA VAL A 44 12.06 -28.48 0.63
C VAL A 44 11.51 -29.90 0.71
N ALA A 45 10.24 -30.10 0.36
CA ALA A 45 9.62 -31.41 0.38
C ALA A 45 10.26 -32.39 -0.62
N GLY A 46 10.63 -31.93 -1.81
CA GLY A 46 11.37 -32.72 -2.79
C GLY A 46 12.73 -33.17 -2.26
N ALA A 47 13.47 -32.27 -1.60
CA ALA A 47 14.75 -32.60 -0.98
C ALA A 47 14.58 -33.63 0.15
N VAL A 48 13.57 -33.47 1.01
CA VAL A 48 13.25 -34.42 2.08
C VAL A 48 12.83 -35.78 1.51
N PHE A 49 12.03 -35.80 0.46
CA PHE A 49 11.63 -37.05 -0.22
C PHE A 49 12.82 -37.81 -0.78
N LEU A 50 13.75 -37.14 -1.47
CA LEU A 50 14.95 -37.79 -2.00
C LEU A 50 15.86 -38.34 -0.90
N ALA A 51 15.93 -37.67 0.25
CA ALA A 51 16.79 -38.07 1.37
C ALA A 51 16.17 -39.17 2.26
N THR A 52 14.84 -39.18 2.42
CA THR A 52 14.16 -39.97 3.47
C THR A 52 12.94 -40.75 3.00
N GLY A 53 12.44 -40.51 1.78
CA GLY A 53 11.17 -41.04 1.28
C GLY A 53 9.92 -40.40 1.88
N ALA A 54 10.05 -39.43 2.79
CA ALA A 54 8.93 -38.71 3.39
C ALA A 54 8.34 -37.66 2.43
N THR A 55 7.01 -37.47 2.47
CA THR A 55 6.30 -36.56 1.55
C THR A 55 5.85 -35.27 2.23
N ILE A 56 5.41 -34.29 1.44
CA ILE A 56 4.91 -33.00 1.95
C ILE A 56 3.72 -33.15 2.90
N ALA A 57 2.95 -34.25 2.78
CA ALA A 57 1.83 -34.57 3.65
C ALA A 57 2.25 -34.75 5.12
N THR A 58 3.51 -35.10 5.36
CA THR A 58 4.05 -35.27 6.72
C THR A 58 4.44 -33.94 7.37
N GLY A 59 4.74 -32.90 6.58
CA GLY A 59 5.19 -31.59 7.07
C GLY A 59 4.06 -30.64 7.47
N GLY A 60 2.87 -30.80 6.87
CA GLY A 60 1.67 -30.06 7.22
C GLY A 60 1.83 -28.53 7.25
N VAL A 61 1.04 -27.87 8.11
CA VAL A 61 1.07 -26.40 8.31
C VAL A 61 2.43 -25.93 8.84
N ALA A 62 3.13 -26.74 9.64
CA ALA A 62 4.42 -26.37 10.22
C ALA A 62 5.49 -26.09 9.15
N LEU A 63 5.54 -26.91 8.09
CA LEU A 63 6.46 -26.69 6.96
C LEU A 63 6.16 -25.37 6.25
N VAL A 64 4.89 -25.06 6.04
CA VAL A 64 4.46 -23.79 5.40
C VAL A 64 4.86 -22.59 6.25
N LEU A 65 4.70 -22.66 7.58
CA LEU A 65 5.09 -21.58 8.49
C LEU A 65 6.60 -21.35 8.52
N VAL A 66 7.39 -22.43 8.58
CA VAL A 66 8.86 -22.30 8.60
C VAL A 66 9.38 -21.74 7.28
N VAL A 67 8.94 -22.30 6.15
CA VAL A 67 9.37 -21.81 4.82
C VAL A 67 8.88 -20.38 4.61
N GLY A 68 7.62 -20.08 4.96
CA GLY A 68 7.07 -18.73 4.86
C GLY A 68 7.84 -17.71 5.70
N ALA A 69 8.26 -18.07 6.91
CA ALA A 69 9.10 -17.21 7.74
C ALA A 69 10.48 -16.97 7.11
N VAL A 70 11.12 -18.01 6.56
CA VAL A 70 12.39 -17.86 5.84
C VAL A 70 12.21 -16.97 4.62
N VAL A 71 11.18 -17.19 3.80
CA VAL A 71 10.86 -16.36 2.63
C VAL A 71 10.67 -14.91 3.05
N GLY A 72 9.83 -14.63 4.05
CA GLY A 72 9.59 -13.26 4.52
C GLY A 72 10.84 -12.56 5.04
N ILE A 73 11.66 -13.23 5.86
CA ILE A 73 12.91 -12.68 6.38
C ILE A 73 13.88 -12.41 5.22
N THR A 74 14.06 -13.37 4.31
CA THR A 74 14.98 -13.23 3.18
C THR A 74 14.54 -12.13 2.21
N ALA A 75 13.24 -12.00 1.94
CA ALA A 75 12.70 -10.93 1.11
C ALA A 75 13.02 -9.56 1.72
N GLY A 76 12.73 -9.37 3.02
CA GLY A 76 13.01 -8.12 3.72
C GLY A 76 14.51 -7.78 3.83
N LEU A 77 15.39 -8.78 3.91
CA LEU A 77 16.85 -8.56 3.93
C LEU A 77 17.43 -8.23 2.55
N THR A 78 16.80 -8.72 1.48
CA THR A 78 17.29 -8.56 0.10
C THR A 78 16.69 -7.35 -0.61
N GLY A 79 15.60 -6.78 -0.08
CA GLY A 79 14.83 -5.73 -0.75
C GLY A 79 13.85 -6.27 -1.79
N ALA A 80 13.72 -7.60 -1.91
CA ALA A 80 12.79 -8.23 -2.83
C ALA A 80 11.32 -7.92 -2.46
N ASP A 81 11.06 -7.57 -1.20
CA ASP A 81 9.78 -7.06 -0.73
C ASP A 81 9.38 -5.77 -1.47
N LEU A 82 10.30 -4.80 -1.58
CA LEU A 82 10.05 -3.55 -2.29
C LEU A 82 9.83 -3.76 -3.79
N GLU A 83 10.57 -4.69 -4.39
CA GLU A 83 10.39 -5.04 -5.79
C GLU A 83 9.02 -5.69 -6.03
N ILE A 84 8.64 -6.68 -5.21
CA ILE A 84 7.34 -7.34 -5.32
C ILE A 84 6.21 -6.32 -5.16
N SER A 85 6.25 -5.47 -4.13
CA SER A 85 5.22 -4.45 -3.92
C SER A 85 5.16 -3.45 -5.08
N SER A 86 6.30 -2.97 -5.59
CA SER A 86 6.35 -2.05 -6.74
C SER A 86 5.75 -2.67 -8.02
N TRP A 87 6.05 -3.94 -8.29
CA TRP A 87 5.44 -4.66 -9.41
C TRP A 87 3.94 -4.86 -9.21
N CYS A 88 3.50 -5.17 -7.98
CA CYS A 88 2.08 -5.36 -7.67
C CYS A 88 1.28 -4.06 -7.80
N GLU A 89 1.82 -2.96 -7.27
CA GLU A 89 1.24 -1.61 -7.41
C GLU A 89 1.19 -1.17 -8.87
N SER A 90 2.26 -1.39 -9.63
CA SER A 90 2.31 -1.06 -11.06
C SER A 90 1.26 -1.85 -11.85
N ALA A 91 1.15 -3.16 -11.61
CA ALA A 91 0.15 -4.00 -12.23
C ALA A 91 -1.28 -3.57 -11.84
N ALA A 92 -1.50 -3.23 -10.56
CA ALA A 92 -2.80 -2.78 -10.09
C ALA A 92 -3.18 -1.41 -10.67
N ASN A 93 -2.24 -0.46 -10.74
CA ASN A 93 -2.42 0.83 -11.38
C ASN A 93 -2.64 0.73 -12.89
N TRP A 94 -2.18 -0.34 -13.53
CA TRP A 94 -2.49 -0.63 -14.93
C TRP A 94 -3.96 -1.07 -15.11
N VAL A 95 -4.50 -1.84 -14.18
CA VAL A 95 -5.91 -2.27 -14.19
C VAL A 95 -6.85 -1.16 -13.76
N PHE A 96 -6.52 -0.47 -12.66
CA PHE A 96 -7.28 0.61 -12.07
C PHE A 96 -6.43 1.88 -12.08
N PRO A 97 -6.59 2.75 -13.10
CA PRO A 97 -5.72 3.90 -13.27
C PRO A 97 -5.78 4.86 -12.06
N PRO A 98 -4.69 5.61 -11.80
CA PRO A 98 -4.64 6.62 -10.75
C PRO A 98 -5.79 7.64 -10.87
N VAL A 99 -6.24 8.12 -9.71
CA VAL A 99 -7.34 9.09 -9.58
C VAL A 99 -6.83 10.46 -9.18
N ILE A 100 -7.54 11.51 -9.63
CA ILE A 100 -7.24 12.88 -9.25
C ILE A 100 -7.99 13.20 -7.96
N ASP A 101 -7.24 13.46 -6.89
CA ASP A 101 -7.84 13.81 -5.59
C ASP A 101 -7.96 15.32 -5.39
N ALA A 102 -7.02 16.08 -5.95
CA ALA A 102 -6.98 17.53 -5.80
C ALA A 102 -6.14 18.19 -6.90
N PHE A 103 -6.19 19.52 -6.95
CA PHE A 103 -5.35 20.35 -7.80
C PHE A 103 -4.50 21.28 -6.95
N ILE A 104 -3.29 21.57 -7.42
CA ILE A 104 -2.37 22.50 -6.75
C ILE A 104 -2.88 23.93 -6.96
N THR A 105 -3.33 24.58 -5.90
CA THR A 105 -3.91 25.94 -5.97
C THR A 105 -2.93 27.06 -5.61
N SER A 106 -1.69 26.71 -5.22
CA SER A 106 -0.68 27.68 -4.79
C SER A 106 0.72 27.30 -5.25
N GLY A 107 1.49 28.31 -5.64
CA GLY A 107 2.87 28.16 -6.10
C GLY A 107 3.84 29.21 -5.55
N SER A 108 5.11 29.05 -5.90
CA SER A 108 6.22 29.93 -5.50
C SER A 108 6.02 31.38 -5.98
N HIS A 109 6.49 32.36 -5.21
CA HIS A 109 6.41 33.77 -5.60
C HIS A 109 7.44 34.15 -6.68
N ASN A 110 8.53 33.40 -6.78
CA ASN A 110 9.69 33.75 -7.60
C ASN A 110 10.27 32.60 -8.42
N VAL A 111 9.85 31.35 -8.19
CA VAL A 111 10.30 30.19 -8.96
C VAL A 111 9.20 29.76 -9.92
N PHE A 112 9.55 29.66 -11.20
CA PHE A 112 8.64 29.28 -12.26
C PHE A 112 9.17 28.05 -12.99
N ILE A 113 8.29 27.09 -13.27
CA ILE A 113 8.55 25.91 -14.09
C ILE A 113 7.64 26.02 -15.31
N ASN A 114 8.22 26.02 -16.51
CA ASN A 114 7.49 26.13 -17.77
C ASN A 114 6.48 27.29 -17.76
N GLY A 115 6.89 28.46 -17.25
CA GLY A 115 6.08 29.69 -17.22
C GLY A 115 4.97 29.73 -16.16
N LYS A 116 4.76 28.67 -15.38
CA LYS A 116 3.82 28.65 -14.24
C LYS A 116 4.58 28.66 -12.92
N LYS A 117 3.96 29.15 -11.85
CA LYS A 117 4.58 29.13 -10.51
C LYS A 117 4.85 27.67 -10.10
N ALA A 118 6.04 27.40 -9.57
CA ALA A 118 6.40 26.08 -9.06
C ALA A 118 5.47 25.70 -7.91
N ALA A 119 4.98 24.46 -7.86
CA ALA A 119 4.11 23.99 -6.80
C ALA A 119 4.77 24.16 -5.42
N ARG A 120 4.01 24.63 -4.42
CA ARG A 120 4.43 24.51 -3.02
C ARG A 120 3.95 23.19 -2.47
N ALA A 121 4.79 22.52 -1.68
CA ALA A 121 4.33 21.41 -0.86
C ALA A 121 3.16 21.90 0.00
N ALA A 122 1.99 21.30 -0.17
CA ALA A 122 0.87 21.53 0.74
C ALA A 122 1.36 21.12 2.14
N GLY A 123 1.43 22.08 3.06
CA GLY A 123 1.77 21.78 4.45
C GLY A 123 0.82 20.71 5.00
N LYS A 124 1.33 19.83 5.88
CA LYS A 124 0.51 18.82 6.56
C LYS A 124 -0.77 19.48 7.08
N MET A 125 -1.94 18.99 6.66
CA MET A 125 -3.19 19.40 7.28
C MET A 125 -3.07 19.08 8.77
N THR A 126 -3.00 20.10 9.62
CA THR A 126 -3.19 19.92 11.07
C THR A 126 -4.57 19.32 11.25
N ALA A 127 -4.68 18.27 12.06
CA ALA A 127 -5.89 17.49 12.29
C ALA A 127 -7.16 18.35 12.26
N VAL A 128 -8.13 17.95 11.45
CA VAL A 128 -9.48 18.52 11.49
C VAL A 128 -9.93 18.45 12.95
N PRO A 129 -10.30 19.58 13.59
CA PRO A 129 -10.85 19.51 14.93
C PRO A 129 -12.13 18.68 14.84
N VAL A 130 -12.11 17.51 15.46
CA VAL A 130 -13.32 16.73 15.71
C VAL A 130 -14.30 17.68 16.39
N ALA A 131 -15.40 17.99 15.71
CA ALA A 131 -16.47 18.77 16.32
C ALA A 131 -16.86 18.06 17.64
N PRO A 132 -17.00 18.79 18.77
CA PRO A 132 -17.36 18.17 20.03
C PRO A 132 -18.60 17.30 19.83
N SER A 133 -18.47 16.01 20.08
CA SER A 133 -19.59 15.09 20.05
C SER A 133 -20.58 15.47 21.16
N GLU A 134 -21.82 15.67 20.73
CA GLU A 134 -23.07 15.69 21.50
C GLU A 134 -23.61 17.08 21.94
N PRO A 135 -24.80 17.50 21.46
CA PRO A 135 -25.53 18.60 22.08
C PRO A 135 -25.99 18.22 23.48
N ALA A 136 -25.91 19.17 24.41
CA ALA A 136 -26.27 18.98 25.81
C ALA A 136 -27.66 18.32 25.97
N ALA A 137 -27.73 17.30 26.83
CA ALA A 137 -28.96 16.58 27.16
C ALA A 137 -30.10 17.56 27.52
N PRO A 138 -31.35 17.31 27.07
CA PRO A 138 -32.47 18.21 27.37
C PRO A 138 -32.69 18.28 28.88
N LYS A 139 -32.71 19.48 29.44
CA LYS A 139 -33.19 19.69 30.81
C LYS A 139 -34.69 19.37 30.84
N LEU A 140 -35.05 18.23 31.42
CA LEU A 140 -36.45 17.91 31.70
C LEU A 140 -37.01 18.95 32.68
N PRO A 141 -38.19 19.53 32.43
CA PRO A 141 -38.82 20.45 33.37
C PRO A 141 -39.12 19.70 34.67
N GLY A 142 -38.61 20.23 35.78
CA GLY A 142 -38.81 19.68 37.10
C GLY A 142 -40.30 19.57 37.44
N TYR A 143 -40.74 18.35 37.72
CA TYR A 143 -42.02 18.14 38.39
C TYR A 143 -41.78 18.21 39.89
N GLY A 144 -42.36 19.23 40.52
CA GLY A 144 -42.21 19.47 41.94
C GLY A 144 -42.74 18.35 42.81
N ARG A 145 -42.10 18.17 43.97
CA ARG A 145 -42.76 18.05 45.26
C ARG A 145 -41.83 18.60 46.34
#